data_AF-A0A8S3QWL0-F1
#
_entry.id   AF-A0A8S3QWL0-F1
#
_cell.length_a   1.000
_cell.length_b   1.000
_cell.length_c   1.000
_cell.angle_alpha   90.00
_cell.angle_beta   90.00
_cell.angle_gamma   90.00
#
_symmetry.space_group_name_H-M   'P 1'
#
loop_
_entity.id
_entity.type
_entity.pdbx_description
1 polymer ?
#
loop_
_entity_poly.entity_id
_entity_poly.type
_entity_poly.pdbx_seq_one_letter_code
_entity_poly.pdbx_strand_id
1 'polypeptide(L)'
;MKTLPRSHPVMNLYQYAVPEADYLEHINEISADLSSPDIEGVYETQVPLLFRALVRLGCVVTVNRDFARYMSGRETDTFDMENLDFRTMAQFSYIQPGSMKHLYLYHHVCGSKMIFGLFSPMSKKCNMFVVDTVRSDQLPNLPALYNAERNSRVTEGRDEESLPQAHHTFDAKLEKDVRNVYRAIQRTLSSYKDEKRGPTFIAVQSPQDFQHLTSAMPGLLDFPLVPIHVTDK
;
A
#
# COMPACT_ATOMS: atom_id res chain seq x y z
N MET A 1 -5.75 0.26 39.00
CA MET A 1 -6.59 -0.88 39.42
C MET A 1 -7.32 -1.36 38.18
N LYS A 2 -7.13 -2.62 37.75
CA LYS A 2 -7.94 -3.16 36.65
C LYS A 2 -9.36 -3.34 37.19
N THR A 3 -10.36 -2.93 36.42
CA THR A 3 -11.77 -3.07 36.78
C THR A 3 -12.40 -3.99 35.75
N LEU A 4 -13.14 -5.01 36.19
CA LEU A 4 -13.83 -5.91 35.27
C LEU A 4 -15.00 -5.18 34.59
N PRO A 5 -15.49 -5.66 33.43
CA PRO A 5 -16.69 -5.13 32.82
C PRO A 5 -17.83 -5.02 33.84
N ARG A 6 -18.61 -3.94 33.75
CA ARG A 6 -19.68 -3.58 34.72
C ARG A 6 -19.19 -3.26 36.14
N SER A 7 -17.94 -2.82 36.29
CA SER A 7 -17.39 -2.32 37.55
C SER A 7 -17.27 -3.37 38.66
N HIS A 8 -17.18 -4.65 38.31
CA HIS A 8 -16.96 -5.70 39.31
C HIS A 8 -15.54 -5.63 39.90
N PRO A 9 -15.38 -5.91 41.22
CA PRO A 9 -14.08 -5.96 41.86
C PRO A 9 -13.26 -7.15 41.32
N VAL A 10 -11.98 -6.91 41.03
CA VAL A 10 -11.06 -7.98 40.62
C VAL A 10 -10.59 -8.74 41.86
N MET A 11 -10.97 -10.01 41.97
CA MET A 11 -10.45 -10.94 42.98
C MET A 11 -9.22 -11.67 42.43
N ASN A 12 -9.45 -12.71 41.63
CA ASN A 12 -8.42 -13.46 40.93
C ASN A 12 -8.66 -13.35 39.42
N LEU A 13 -7.71 -12.80 38.67
CA LEU A 13 -7.79 -12.67 37.21
C LEU A 13 -6.57 -13.34 36.59
N TYR A 14 -6.82 -14.37 35.79
CA TYR A 14 -5.80 -15.13 35.09
C TYR A 14 -5.87 -14.85 33.59
N GLN A 15 -4.71 -14.79 32.94
CA GLN A 15 -4.60 -14.75 31.49
C GLN A 15 -4.08 -16.10 31.02
N TYR A 16 -4.83 -16.75 30.14
CA TYR A 16 -4.42 -17.96 29.45
C TYR A 16 -4.20 -17.63 27.97
N ALA A 17 -3.03 -17.97 27.45
CA ALA A 17 -2.66 -17.76 26.06
C ALA A 17 -2.11 -19.06 25.48
N VAL A 18 -2.63 -19.43 24.32
CA VAL A 18 -2.29 -20.68 23.62
C VAL A 18 -2.08 -20.35 22.15
N PRO A 19 -1.14 -21.02 21.46
CA PRO A 19 -1.04 -20.94 20.01
C PRO A 19 -2.39 -21.23 19.34
N GLU A 20 -2.69 -20.50 18.26
CA GLU A 20 -3.98 -20.61 17.58
C GLU A 20 -4.25 -22.04 17.05
N ALA A 21 -3.21 -22.72 16.57
CA ALA A 21 -3.32 -24.10 16.11
C ALA A 21 -3.82 -25.04 17.22
N ASP A 22 -3.20 -24.98 18.40
CA ASP A 22 -3.58 -25.83 19.53
C ASP A 22 -4.96 -25.46 20.06
N TYR A 23 -5.32 -24.17 20.06
CA TYR A 23 -6.65 -23.70 20.42
C TYR A 23 -7.73 -24.26 19.48
N LEU A 24 -7.49 -24.28 18.17
CA LEU A 24 -8.44 -24.82 17.19
C LEU A 24 -8.59 -26.34 17.33
N GLU A 25 -7.51 -27.05 17.63
CA GLU A 25 -7.52 -28.50 17.82
C GLU A 25 -8.30 -28.89 19.09
N HIS A 26 -8.12 -28.16 20.20
CA HIS A 26 -8.67 -28.52 21.52
C HIS A 26 -9.85 -27.63 21.96
N ILE A 27 -10.50 -26.93 21.02
CA ILE A 27 -11.52 -25.91 21.34
C ILE A 27 -12.66 -26.44 22.23
N ASN A 28 -13.05 -27.69 22.05
CA ASN A 28 -14.12 -28.33 22.83
C ASN A 28 -13.70 -28.57 24.29
N GLU A 29 -12.46 -29.03 24.50
CA GLU A 29 -11.90 -29.28 25.84
C GLU A 29 -11.71 -27.95 26.58
N ILE A 30 -11.11 -26.96 25.91
CA ILE A 30 -10.94 -25.60 26.44
C ILE A 30 -12.30 -24.99 26.81
N SER A 31 -13.32 -25.17 25.96
CA SER A 31 -14.67 -24.64 26.24
C SER A 31 -15.34 -25.32 27.43
N ALA A 32 -15.10 -26.62 27.62
CA ALA A 32 -15.61 -27.37 28.78
C ALA A 32 -14.94 -26.90 30.07
N ASP A 33 -13.61 -26.75 30.06
CA ASP A 33 -12.85 -26.26 31.21
C ASP A 33 -13.24 -24.83 31.60
N LEU A 34 -13.41 -23.95 30.60
CA LEU A 34 -13.85 -22.56 30.79
C LEU A 34 -15.30 -22.43 31.29
N SER A 35 -16.08 -23.51 31.20
CA SER A 35 -17.47 -23.58 31.70
C SER A 35 -17.56 -24.18 33.11
N SER A 36 -16.42 -24.42 33.78
CA SER A 36 -16.37 -24.94 35.15
C SER A 36 -17.11 -23.99 36.14
N PRO A 37 -17.84 -24.53 37.13
CA PRO A 37 -18.53 -23.72 38.15
C PRO A 37 -17.60 -22.84 38.99
N ASP A 38 -16.29 -23.14 39.02
CA ASP A 38 -15.29 -22.36 39.75
C ASP A 38 -14.87 -21.08 39.00
N ILE A 39 -15.30 -20.92 37.74
CA ILE A 39 -14.98 -19.77 36.89
C ILE A 39 -16.16 -18.81 36.89
N GLU A 40 -15.97 -17.62 37.49
CA GLU A 40 -17.00 -16.57 37.53
C GLU A 40 -17.39 -16.09 36.11
N GLY A 41 -16.42 -15.98 35.22
CA GLY A 41 -16.67 -15.62 33.84
C GLY A 41 -15.42 -15.48 32.99
N VAL A 42 -15.61 -15.56 31.68
CA VAL A 42 -14.55 -15.35 30.69
C VAL A 42 -14.76 -14.02 30.00
N TYR A 43 -13.79 -13.13 30.12
CA TYR A 43 -13.90 -11.72 29.69
C TYR A 43 -13.40 -11.46 28.28
N GLU A 44 -12.55 -12.35 27.75
CA GLU A 44 -12.07 -12.28 26.38
C GLU A 44 -12.20 -13.67 25.75
N THR A 45 -13.29 -13.88 25.00
CA THR A 45 -13.43 -14.99 24.07
C THR A 45 -13.90 -14.43 22.74
N GLN A 46 -13.52 -15.09 21.64
CA GLN A 46 -14.01 -14.77 20.28
C GLN A 46 -13.66 -13.36 19.76
N VAL A 47 -12.50 -12.82 20.14
CA VAL A 47 -12.01 -11.58 19.53
C VAL A 47 -11.45 -11.88 18.13
N PRO A 48 -11.96 -11.25 17.06
CA PRO A 48 -11.38 -11.41 15.73
C PRO A 48 -9.90 -11.04 15.72
N LEU A 49 -9.06 -11.86 15.09
CA LEU A 49 -7.60 -11.68 15.08
C LEU A 49 -7.20 -10.27 14.65
N LEU A 50 -7.84 -9.74 13.59
CA LEU A 50 -7.58 -8.39 13.11
C LEU A 50 -7.90 -7.33 14.16
N PHE A 51 -9.02 -7.46 14.88
CA PHE A 51 -9.37 -6.52 15.93
C PHE A 51 -8.39 -6.59 17.10
N ARG A 52 -7.99 -7.81 17.52
CA ARG A 52 -6.98 -8.01 18.55
C ARG A 52 -5.66 -7.35 18.16
N ALA A 53 -5.22 -7.54 16.92
CA ALA A 53 -4.00 -6.91 16.39
C ALA A 53 -4.11 -5.39 16.42
N LEU A 54 -5.23 -4.82 15.93
CA LEU A 54 -5.44 -3.37 15.92
C LEU A 54 -5.48 -2.76 17.33
N VAL A 55 -6.15 -3.41 18.29
CA VAL A 55 -6.23 -2.92 19.67
C VAL A 55 -4.88 -3.02 20.38
N ARG A 56 -4.12 -4.09 20.15
CA ARG A 56 -2.81 -4.31 20.78
C ARG A 56 -1.72 -3.42 20.19
N LEU A 57 -1.68 -3.31 18.86
CA LEU A 57 -0.60 -2.66 18.12
C LEU A 57 -0.90 -1.20 17.79
N GLY A 58 -2.16 -0.80 17.71
CA GLY A 58 -2.56 0.55 17.30
C GLY A 58 -2.11 0.91 15.88
N CYS A 59 -1.78 2.18 15.65
CA CYS A 59 -1.35 2.69 14.35
C CYS A 59 0.17 2.87 14.20
N VAL A 60 0.92 2.93 15.31
CA VAL A 60 2.38 3.06 15.31
C VAL A 60 2.97 1.98 16.19
N VAL A 61 3.90 1.22 15.62
CA VAL A 61 4.51 0.05 16.26
C VAL A 61 6.02 0.09 16.06
N THR A 62 6.77 -0.38 17.05
CA THR A 62 8.21 -0.63 16.92
C THR A 62 8.52 -2.04 17.36
N VAL A 63 9.57 -2.63 16.80
CA VAL A 63 10.11 -3.90 17.31
C VAL A 63 10.61 -3.69 18.73
N ASN A 64 10.29 -4.64 19.61
CA ASN A 64 10.77 -4.68 20.98
C ASN A 64 12.31 -4.64 20.98
N ARG A 65 12.89 -3.80 21.85
CA ARG A 65 14.33 -3.52 21.81
C ARG A 65 15.18 -4.75 22.12
N ASP A 66 14.72 -5.64 22.99
CA ASP A 66 15.46 -6.83 23.36
C ASP A 66 15.39 -7.89 22.26
N PHE A 67 14.22 -8.04 21.63
CA PHE A 67 14.08 -8.86 20.43
C PHE A 67 14.93 -8.34 19.26
N ALA A 68 14.93 -7.03 19.01
CA ALA A 68 15.75 -6.42 17.96
C ALA A 68 17.25 -6.66 18.17
N ARG A 69 17.73 -6.63 19.42
CA ARG A 69 19.13 -6.96 19.74
C ARG A 69 19.43 -8.45 19.51
N TYR A 70 18.52 -9.32 19.93
CA TYR A 70 18.66 -10.76 19.74
C TYR A 70 18.72 -11.13 18.24
N MET A 71 17.94 -10.45 17.41
CA MET A 71 17.91 -10.66 15.96
C MET A 71 18.94 -9.84 15.18
N SER A 72 19.83 -9.11 15.86
CA SER A 72 20.87 -8.30 15.20
C SER A 72 21.73 -9.16 14.27
N GLY A 73 21.71 -8.85 12.97
CA GLY A 73 22.45 -9.59 11.94
C GLY A 73 21.73 -10.81 11.36
N ARG A 74 20.48 -11.07 11.76
CA ARG A 74 19.59 -12.06 11.13
C ARG A 74 18.54 -11.34 10.30
N GLU A 75 18.25 -11.85 9.10
CA GLU A 75 17.10 -11.36 8.33
C GLU A 75 15.82 -11.93 8.94
N THR A 76 14.82 -11.05 9.15
CA THR A 76 13.48 -11.42 9.61
C THR A 76 12.47 -10.85 8.64
N ASP A 77 11.67 -11.73 8.04
CA ASP A 77 10.55 -11.34 7.17
C ASP A 77 9.21 -11.29 7.93
N THR A 78 9.17 -11.86 9.14
CA THR A 78 7.98 -11.96 9.97
C THR A 78 8.28 -11.63 11.44
N PHE A 79 7.32 -11.03 12.13
CA PHE A 79 7.39 -10.73 13.56
C PHE A 79 6.13 -11.25 14.27
N ASP A 80 6.32 -11.97 15.37
CA ASP A 80 5.22 -12.27 16.29
C ASP A 80 4.72 -10.98 16.95
N MET A 81 3.41 -10.90 17.22
CA MET A 81 2.80 -9.72 17.86
C MET A 81 3.39 -9.40 19.24
N GLU A 82 4.01 -10.37 19.91
CA GLU A 82 4.65 -10.19 21.21
C GLU A 82 5.98 -9.45 21.13
N ASN A 83 6.63 -9.50 19.96
CA ASN A 83 7.88 -8.81 19.67
C ASN A 83 7.65 -7.36 19.21
N LEU A 84 6.41 -6.88 19.28
CA LEU A 84 5.99 -5.57 18.78
C LEU A 84 5.39 -4.73 19.91
N ASP A 85 5.90 -3.52 20.07
CA ASP A 85 5.45 -2.54 21.06
C ASP A 85 4.63 -1.43 20.39
N PHE A 86 3.42 -1.16 20.90
CA PHE A 86 2.66 0.04 20.56
C PHE A 86 3.42 1.31 20.95
N ARG A 87 3.35 2.33 20.09
CA ARG A 87 3.91 3.65 20.35
C ARG A 87 2.84 4.73 20.23
N THR A 88 2.94 5.72 21.11
CA THR A 88 2.05 6.88 21.08
C THR A 88 2.48 7.87 20.01
N MET A 89 1.49 8.52 19.38
CA MET A 89 1.74 9.56 18.37
C MET A 89 2.43 10.82 18.95
N ALA A 90 2.44 10.97 20.28
CA ALA A 90 3.17 12.03 20.96
C ALA A 90 4.69 11.84 20.88
N GLN A 91 5.17 10.60 20.78
CA GLN A 91 6.59 10.27 20.69
C GLN A 91 7.01 9.93 19.26
N PHE A 92 6.10 9.36 18.45
CA PHE A 92 6.38 8.88 17.11
C PHE A 92 5.35 9.41 16.12
N SER A 93 5.77 10.21 15.14
CA SER A 93 4.86 10.72 14.11
C SER A 93 4.40 9.59 13.18
N TYR A 94 3.09 9.45 13.05
CA TYR A 94 2.48 8.59 12.01
C TYR A 94 2.68 9.24 10.63
N ILE A 95 3.19 8.46 9.66
CA ILE A 95 3.43 8.84 8.25
C ILE A 95 3.82 10.32 8.07
N GLN A 96 5.12 10.61 8.18
CA GLN A 96 5.62 11.97 8.02
C GLN A 96 5.38 12.51 6.60
N PRO A 97 5.08 13.80 6.42
CA PRO A 97 4.99 14.40 5.09
C PRO A 97 6.25 14.13 4.26
N GLY A 98 6.07 13.72 3.00
CA GLY A 98 7.17 13.38 2.11
C GLY A 98 7.82 12.00 2.33
N SER A 99 7.39 11.24 3.35
CA SER A 99 7.90 9.86 3.57
C SER A 99 7.35 8.86 2.55
N MET A 100 6.14 9.10 2.03
CA MET A 100 5.48 8.28 1.04
C MET A 100 5.74 8.81 -0.37
N LYS A 101 6.17 7.90 -1.23
CA LYS A 101 6.39 8.15 -2.65
C LYS A 101 5.14 7.76 -3.42
N HIS A 102 5.00 8.28 -4.63
CA HIS A 102 3.92 7.84 -5.51
C HIS A 102 4.40 7.67 -6.94
N LEU A 103 3.78 6.70 -7.61
CA LEU A 103 3.75 6.59 -9.06
C LEU A 103 2.34 6.97 -9.52
N TYR A 104 2.24 7.53 -10.73
CA TYR A 104 0.95 7.84 -11.33
C TYR A 104 0.80 7.06 -12.62
N LEU A 105 -0.18 6.16 -12.65
CA LEU A 105 -0.54 5.34 -13.79
C LEU A 105 -1.78 5.93 -14.45
N TYR A 106 -1.59 6.56 -15.60
CA TYR A 106 -2.66 7.02 -16.48
C TYR A 106 -2.93 5.98 -17.56
N HIS A 107 -4.21 5.71 -17.81
CA HIS A 107 -4.67 4.87 -18.91
C HIS A 107 -5.93 5.49 -19.51
N HIS A 108 -5.90 5.73 -20.82
CA HIS A 108 -7.04 6.25 -21.57
C HIS A 108 -7.27 5.41 -22.83
N VAL A 109 -8.54 5.25 -23.19
CA VAL A 109 -8.99 4.49 -24.37
C VAL A 109 -9.86 5.39 -25.24
N CYS A 110 -9.48 5.55 -26.50
CA CYS A 110 -10.24 6.31 -27.49
C CYS A 110 -10.38 5.49 -28.78
N GLY A 111 -11.58 4.95 -29.02
CA GLY A 111 -11.83 4.04 -30.13
C GLY A 111 -10.95 2.79 -30.05
N SER A 112 -10.12 2.57 -31.07
CA SER A 112 -9.16 1.45 -31.12
C SER A 112 -7.78 1.80 -30.57
N LYS A 113 -7.57 3.03 -30.09
CA LYS A 113 -6.29 3.51 -29.57
C LYS A 113 -6.30 3.56 -28.06
N MET A 114 -5.16 3.26 -27.45
CA MET A 114 -4.99 3.35 -26.01
C MET A 114 -3.70 4.09 -25.69
N ILE A 115 -3.70 4.85 -24.60
CA ILE A 115 -2.51 5.51 -24.09
C ILE A 115 -2.32 5.07 -22.64
N PHE A 116 -1.11 4.62 -22.31
CA PHE A 116 -0.68 4.38 -20.95
C PHE A 116 0.49 5.30 -20.62
N GLY A 117 0.45 5.94 -19.46
CA GLY A 117 1.54 6.75 -18.94
C GLY A 117 1.86 6.36 -17.51
N LEU A 118 3.07 5.86 -17.26
CA LEU A 118 3.58 5.62 -15.92
C LEU A 118 4.57 6.71 -15.54
N PHE A 119 4.10 7.64 -14.73
CA PHE A 119 4.86 8.79 -14.24
C PHE A 119 5.50 8.46 -12.90
N SER A 120 6.78 8.79 -12.81
CA SER A 120 7.60 8.68 -11.60
C SER A 120 8.11 10.07 -11.23
N PRO A 121 7.31 10.88 -10.51
CA PRO A 121 7.62 12.29 -10.22
C PRO A 121 8.99 12.49 -9.57
N MET A 122 9.36 11.58 -8.68
CA MET A 122 10.64 11.64 -7.96
C MET A 122 11.87 11.45 -8.83
N SER A 123 11.75 10.71 -9.93
CA SER A 123 12.84 10.55 -10.90
C SER A 123 12.69 11.46 -12.11
N LYS A 124 11.64 12.27 -12.19
CA LYS A 124 11.29 13.07 -13.38
C LYS A 124 11.28 12.22 -14.66
N LYS A 125 10.77 10.99 -14.56
CA LYS A 125 10.69 10.02 -15.67
C LYS A 125 9.24 9.67 -15.93
N CYS A 126 8.86 9.58 -17.19
CA CYS A 126 7.58 9.07 -17.64
C CYS A 126 7.82 8.00 -18.71
N ASN A 127 7.23 6.82 -18.50
CA ASN A 127 7.19 5.76 -19.50
C ASN A 127 5.83 5.84 -20.17
N MET A 128 5.79 6.14 -21.46
CA MET A 128 4.55 6.31 -22.19
C MET A 128 4.42 5.23 -23.27
N PHE A 129 3.24 4.65 -23.37
CA PHE A 129 2.95 3.60 -24.34
C PHE A 129 1.69 3.98 -25.09
N VAL A 130 1.78 3.99 -26.42
CA VAL A 130 0.65 4.22 -27.30
C VAL A 130 0.35 2.92 -28.01
N VAL A 131 -0.85 2.40 -27.79
CA VAL A 131 -1.36 1.22 -28.50
C VAL A 131 -2.13 1.71 -29.72
N ASP A 132 -1.60 1.44 -30.91
CA ASP A 132 -2.25 1.75 -32.18
C ASP A 132 -1.99 0.63 -33.19
N THR A 133 -3.04 0.26 -33.93
CA THR A 133 -2.93 -0.74 -35.00
C THR A 133 -2.39 -0.14 -36.30
N VAL A 134 -2.52 1.19 -36.45
CA VAL A 134 -2.04 1.94 -37.61
C VAL A 134 -0.57 2.32 -37.41
N ARG A 135 0.26 2.07 -38.43
CA ARG A 135 1.67 2.51 -38.45
C ARG A 135 1.75 4.03 -38.66
N SER A 136 1.63 4.79 -37.58
CA SER A 136 2.03 6.20 -37.54
C SER A 136 3.05 6.37 -36.44
N ASP A 137 4.34 6.38 -36.78
CA ASP A 137 5.44 6.45 -35.82
C ASP A 137 5.76 7.89 -35.37
N GLN A 138 4.82 8.82 -35.58
CA GLN A 138 4.97 10.21 -35.19
C GLN A 138 4.36 10.43 -33.81
N LEU A 139 5.24 10.54 -32.81
CA LEU A 139 4.90 11.07 -31.51
C LEU A 139 5.23 12.57 -31.46
N PRO A 140 4.39 13.39 -30.82
CA PRO A 140 4.72 14.79 -30.60
C PRO A 140 5.92 14.92 -29.64
N ASN A 141 6.51 16.12 -29.58
CA ASN A 141 7.55 16.41 -28.59
C ASN A 141 6.93 16.52 -27.19
N LEU A 142 6.88 15.38 -26.48
CA LEU A 142 6.24 15.28 -25.16
C LEU A 142 6.90 16.15 -24.09
N PRO A 143 8.25 16.24 -23.99
CA PRO A 143 8.87 17.19 -23.10
C PRO A 143 8.40 18.63 -23.35
N ALA A 144 8.30 19.06 -24.62
CA ALA A 144 7.84 20.40 -24.95
C ALA A 144 6.36 20.61 -24.57
N LEU A 145 5.49 19.64 -24.90
CA LEU A 145 4.06 19.70 -24.58
C LEU A 145 3.82 19.77 -23.06
N TYR A 146 4.50 18.91 -22.30
CA TYR A 146 4.38 18.89 -20.84
C TYR A 146 4.82 20.21 -20.20
N ASN A 147 5.97 20.74 -20.61
CA ASN A 147 6.46 22.00 -20.04
C ASN A 147 5.60 23.19 -20.48
N ALA A 148 5.05 23.18 -21.70
CA ALA A 148 4.12 24.21 -22.16
C ALA A 148 2.82 24.22 -21.33
N GLU A 149 2.21 23.05 -21.11
CA GLU A 149 1.00 22.94 -20.27
C GLU A 149 1.29 23.36 -18.82
N ARG A 150 2.42 22.90 -18.24
CA ARG A 150 2.84 23.33 -16.90
C ARG A 150 2.97 24.85 -16.81
N ASN A 151 3.68 25.47 -17.76
CA ASN A 151 3.89 26.92 -17.76
C ASN A 151 2.56 27.68 -17.92
N SER A 152 1.60 27.16 -18.69
CA SER A 152 0.25 27.71 -18.76
C SER A 152 -0.43 27.71 -17.39
N ARG A 153 -0.36 26.58 -16.64
CA ARG A 153 -0.94 26.50 -15.29
C ARG A 153 -0.28 27.43 -14.28
N VAL A 154 1.03 27.62 -14.37
CA VAL A 154 1.73 28.63 -13.56
C VAL A 154 1.25 30.04 -13.89
N THR A 155 1.10 30.34 -15.18
CA THR A 155 0.59 31.65 -15.66
C THR A 155 -0.86 31.90 -15.25
N GLU A 156 -1.67 30.85 -15.13
CA GLU A 156 -3.04 30.87 -14.59
C GLU A 156 -3.09 31.11 -13.06
N GLY A 157 -1.94 31.26 -12.39
CA GLY A 157 -1.85 31.57 -10.96
C GLY A 157 -1.88 30.35 -10.04
N ARG A 158 -1.66 29.12 -10.57
CA ARG A 158 -1.45 27.96 -9.70
C ARG A 158 -0.08 27.99 -9.05
N ASP A 159 -0.05 27.60 -7.78
CA ASP A 159 1.18 27.43 -7.03
C ASP A 159 2.09 26.35 -7.65
N GLU A 160 3.36 26.67 -7.83
CA GLU A 160 4.35 25.78 -8.44
C GLU A 160 4.59 24.51 -7.62
N GLU A 161 4.48 24.59 -6.29
CA GLU A 161 4.64 23.43 -5.40
C GLU A 161 3.49 22.43 -5.54
N SER A 162 2.32 22.90 -5.98
CA SER A 162 1.15 22.06 -6.27
C SER A 162 1.23 21.36 -7.64
N LEU A 163 2.16 21.78 -8.49
CA LEU A 163 2.31 21.26 -9.84
C LEU A 163 3.39 20.16 -9.91
N PRO A 164 3.21 19.18 -10.82
CA PRO A 164 4.28 18.27 -11.17
C PRO A 164 5.57 19.01 -11.56
N GLN A 165 6.73 18.46 -11.17
CA GLN A 165 8.03 19.09 -11.38
C GLN A 165 8.30 19.32 -12.89
N ALA A 166 8.99 20.42 -13.23
CA ALA A 166 9.38 20.70 -14.61
C ALA A 166 10.42 19.68 -15.15
N HIS A 167 10.54 19.64 -16.49
CA HIS A 167 11.58 18.88 -17.19
C HIS A 167 11.53 17.35 -16.98
N HIS A 168 10.34 16.76 -17.11
CA HIS A 168 10.23 15.31 -17.19
C HIS A 168 10.87 14.77 -18.47
N THR A 169 11.56 13.64 -18.33
CA THR A 169 12.05 12.82 -19.44
C THR A 169 10.98 11.80 -19.82
N PHE A 170 10.71 11.68 -21.11
CA PHE A 170 9.68 10.78 -21.64
C PHE A 170 10.34 9.69 -22.48
N ASP A 171 10.14 8.43 -22.09
CA ASP A 171 10.43 7.25 -22.91
C ASP A 171 9.11 6.77 -23.51
N ALA A 172 8.86 7.10 -24.77
CA ALA A 172 7.59 6.84 -25.43
C ALA A 172 7.74 5.74 -26.49
N LYS A 173 6.86 4.74 -26.43
CA LYS A 173 6.88 3.56 -27.30
C LYS A 173 5.52 3.35 -27.96
N LEU A 174 5.53 3.08 -29.25
CA LEU A 174 4.35 2.59 -29.97
C LEU A 174 4.32 1.06 -29.94
N GLU A 175 3.17 0.52 -29.59
CA GLU A 175 2.92 -0.92 -29.55
C GLU A 175 1.63 -1.24 -30.31
N LYS A 176 1.56 -2.43 -30.88
CA LYS A 176 0.33 -2.91 -31.57
C LYS A 176 -0.56 -3.73 -30.66
N ASP A 177 0.06 -4.45 -29.72
CA ASP A 177 -0.62 -5.34 -28.79
C ASP A 177 -0.48 -4.78 -27.38
N VAL A 178 -1.62 -4.56 -26.72
CA VAL A 178 -1.69 -4.10 -25.33
C VAL A 178 -0.95 -5.03 -24.37
N ARG A 179 -0.82 -6.32 -24.69
CA ARG A 179 -0.07 -7.29 -23.88
C ARG A 179 1.42 -6.93 -23.76
N ASN A 180 2.01 -6.33 -24.80
CA ASN A 180 3.39 -5.86 -24.74
C ASN A 180 3.53 -4.67 -23.78
N VAL A 181 2.54 -3.79 -23.77
CA VAL A 181 2.46 -2.65 -22.84
C VAL A 181 2.35 -3.14 -21.40
N TYR A 182 1.45 -4.10 -21.11
CA TYR A 182 1.33 -4.69 -19.78
C TYR A 182 2.66 -5.29 -19.29
N ARG A 183 3.34 -6.08 -20.14
CA ARG A 183 4.66 -6.64 -19.83
C ARG A 183 5.73 -5.57 -19.64
N ALA A 184 5.67 -4.46 -20.36
CA ALA A 184 6.61 -3.35 -20.21
C ALA A 184 6.39 -2.63 -18.88
N ILE A 185 5.14 -2.29 -18.55
CA ILE A 185 4.78 -1.67 -17.26
C ILE A 185 5.20 -2.56 -16.09
N GLN A 186 4.91 -3.87 -16.15
CA GLN A 186 5.35 -4.81 -15.11
C GLN A 186 6.87 -4.80 -14.93
N ARG A 187 7.66 -4.86 -16.01
CA ARG A 187 9.13 -4.79 -15.93
C ARG A 187 9.60 -3.48 -15.29
N THR A 188 8.97 -2.36 -15.64
CA THR A 188 9.29 -1.06 -15.03
C THR A 188 8.96 -1.04 -13.53
N LEU A 189 7.83 -1.61 -13.12
CA LEU A 189 7.43 -1.70 -11.71
C LEU A 189 8.36 -2.61 -10.91
N SER A 190 8.73 -3.78 -11.46
CA SER A 190 9.71 -4.68 -10.83
C SER A 190 11.06 -3.99 -10.65
N SER A 191 11.58 -3.32 -11.70
CA SER A 191 12.82 -2.55 -11.59
C SER A 191 12.72 -1.45 -10.53
N TYR A 192 11.58 -0.76 -10.44
CA TYR A 192 11.37 0.26 -9.42
C TYR A 192 11.37 -0.32 -7.99
N LYS A 193 10.75 -1.50 -7.80
CA LYS A 193 10.72 -2.23 -6.52
C LYS A 193 12.13 -2.66 -6.11
N ASP A 194 12.91 -3.19 -7.05
CA ASP A 194 14.28 -3.66 -6.82
C ASP A 194 15.25 -2.53 -6.43
N GLU A 195 14.99 -1.31 -6.90
CA GLU A 195 15.73 -0.11 -6.47
C GLU A 195 15.48 0.26 -4.98
N LYS A 196 14.58 -0.44 -4.28
CA LYS A 196 14.25 -0.24 -2.85
C LYS A 196 14.07 1.22 -2.49
N ARG A 197 13.30 1.94 -3.31
CA ARG A 197 13.08 3.39 -3.14
C ARG A 197 12.29 3.74 -1.89
N GLY A 198 11.84 2.79 -1.08
CA GLY A 198 11.02 3.04 0.11
C GLY A 198 9.53 2.98 -0.21
N PRO A 199 8.68 3.36 0.76
CA PRO A 199 7.26 3.09 0.67
C PRO A 199 6.62 3.93 -0.44
N THR A 200 5.90 3.26 -1.34
CA THR A 200 5.38 3.84 -2.57
C THR A 200 3.98 3.32 -2.82
N PHE A 201 3.04 4.19 -3.19
CA PHE A 201 1.73 3.80 -3.71
C PHE A 201 1.61 4.16 -5.20
N ILE A 202 0.66 3.53 -5.90
CA ILE A 202 0.35 3.84 -7.29
C ILE A 202 -1.02 4.50 -7.34
N ALA A 203 -1.05 5.75 -7.79
CA ALA A 203 -2.27 6.46 -8.08
C ALA A 203 -2.71 6.10 -9.51
N VAL A 204 -3.88 5.49 -9.65
CA VAL A 204 -4.36 4.88 -10.91
C VAL A 204 -5.54 5.69 -11.44
N GLN A 205 -5.39 6.26 -12.63
CA GLN A 205 -6.48 6.84 -13.41
C GLN A 205 -6.68 5.98 -14.65
N SER A 206 -7.73 5.18 -14.67
CA SER A 206 -8.01 4.24 -15.74
C SER A 206 -9.52 4.03 -15.90
N PRO A 207 -10.01 3.78 -17.13
CA PRO A 207 -11.38 3.31 -17.34
C PRO A 207 -11.59 1.85 -16.90
N GLN A 208 -10.51 1.09 -16.64
CA GLN A 208 -10.58 -0.30 -16.20
C GLN A 208 -10.55 -0.38 -14.67
N ASP A 209 -11.27 -1.36 -14.11
CA ASP A 209 -11.22 -1.62 -12.68
C ASP A 209 -9.88 -2.24 -12.24
N PHE A 210 -9.65 -2.23 -10.93
CA PHE A 210 -8.41 -2.78 -10.35
C PHE A 210 -8.28 -4.29 -10.55
N GLN A 211 -9.37 -5.06 -10.60
CA GLN A 211 -9.29 -6.50 -10.78
C GLN A 211 -8.76 -6.84 -12.17
N HIS A 212 -9.24 -6.14 -13.20
CA HIS A 212 -8.78 -6.28 -14.57
C HIS A 212 -7.31 -5.86 -14.70
N LEU A 213 -6.94 -4.69 -14.15
CA LEU A 213 -5.56 -4.19 -14.21
C LEU A 213 -4.58 -5.10 -13.48
N THR A 214 -4.92 -5.58 -12.29
CA THR A 214 -4.05 -6.47 -11.50
C THR A 214 -3.98 -7.88 -12.08
N SER A 215 -5.05 -8.36 -12.73
CA SER A 215 -5.02 -9.61 -13.48
C SER A 215 -4.09 -9.52 -14.71
N ALA A 216 -4.15 -8.40 -15.44
CA ALA A 216 -3.31 -8.16 -16.62
C ALA A 216 -1.85 -7.81 -16.25
N MET A 217 -1.65 -7.11 -15.13
CA MET A 217 -0.37 -6.65 -14.61
C MET A 217 -0.22 -7.00 -13.11
N PRO A 218 0.05 -8.28 -12.77
CA PRO A 218 0.23 -8.71 -11.38
C PRO A 218 1.24 -7.91 -10.55
N GLY A 219 2.22 -7.25 -11.18
CA GLY A 219 3.19 -6.39 -10.48
C GLY A 219 2.55 -5.16 -9.81
N LEU A 220 1.31 -4.82 -10.12
CA LEU A 220 0.55 -3.80 -9.40
C LEU A 220 0.19 -4.22 -7.97
N LEU A 221 0.08 -5.52 -7.68
CA LEU A 221 -0.24 -6.04 -6.34
C LEU A 221 0.88 -5.84 -5.32
N ASP A 222 2.09 -5.56 -5.80
CA ASP A 222 3.23 -5.22 -4.94
C ASP A 222 3.12 -3.84 -4.29
N PHE A 223 2.16 -3.01 -4.72
CA PHE A 223 1.99 -1.64 -4.27
C PHE A 223 0.54 -1.38 -3.85
N PRO A 224 0.31 -0.53 -2.84
CA PRO A 224 -1.03 0.01 -2.59
C PRO A 224 -1.53 0.78 -3.81
N LEU A 225 -2.74 0.46 -4.28
CA LEU A 225 -3.38 1.13 -5.42
C LEU A 225 -4.43 2.13 -4.92
N VAL A 226 -4.37 3.35 -5.44
CA VAL A 226 -5.28 4.45 -5.08
C VAL A 226 -6.00 4.95 -6.33
N PRO A 227 -7.33 4.86 -6.42
CA PRO A 227 -8.05 5.28 -7.62
C PRO A 227 -8.16 6.81 -7.70
N ILE A 228 -7.86 7.37 -8.86
CA ILE A 228 -8.07 8.79 -9.19
C ILE A 228 -9.31 8.89 -10.08
N HIS A 229 -10.35 9.51 -9.52
CA HIS A 229 -11.62 9.74 -10.22
C HIS A 229 -11.59 11.14 -10.84
N VAL A 230 -10.92 11.25 -11.99
CA VAL A 230 -10.94 12.46 -12.82
C VAL A 230 -11.49 12.07 -14.17
N THR A 231 -12.58 12.73 -14.58
CA THR A 231 -13.13 12.60 -15.92
C THR A 231 -12.29 13.43 -16.88
N ASP A 232 -11.73 12.79 -17.91
CA ASP A 232 -11.13 13.49 -19.03
C ASP A 232 -12.22 14.35 -19.70
N LYS A 233 -11.98 15.67 -19.82
CA LYS A 233 -12.89 16.62 -20.47
C LYS A 233 -12.71 16.64 -21.97
#